data_AF-A0A1Q7UWQ0-F1
#
_entry.id   AF-A0A1Q7UWQ0-F1
#
_cell.length_a   1.000
_cell.length_b   1.000
_cell.length_c   1.000
_cell.angle_alpha   90.00
_cell.angle_beta   90.00
_cell.angle_gamma   90.00
#
_symmetry.space_group_name_H-M   'P 1'
#
loop_
_entity.id
_entity.type
_entity.pdbx_description
1 polymer ?
#
loop_
_entity_poly.entity_id
_entity_poly.type
_entity_poly.pdbx_seq_one_letter_code
_entity_poly.pdbx_strand_id
1 'polypeptide(L)'
;MKKSGKDIWRGLQPAAVAALSTRDYRAPALAKRLAGGGVEAGQIVSANRRSLAAIWIPGVEIFARAIHVQRQRGLFGELARRDEGVLGSLKFWPKQWATARMFANTAKGFHVHPPFVPEGEDPAKWLRRRFSGRANVASNYEAEQWDVMFFVQGRVEMILRDVREGLSGS
;
A
#
# COMPACT_ATOMS: atom_id res chain seq x y z
N MET A 1 8.59 42.64 -26.19
CA MET A 1 7.14 42.36 -26.34
C MET A 1 6.86 41.87 -27.76
N LYS A 2 6.41 40.61 -27.96
CA LYS A 2 5.66 40.20 -29.16
C LYS A 2 4.80 38.95 -28.87
N LYS A 3 3.53 39.26 -28.60
CA LYS A 3 2.26 38.49 -28.67
C LYS A 3 2.22 37.03 -28.19
N SER A 4 1.53 36.88 -27.05
CA SER A 4 0.95 35.65 -26.51
C SER A 4 0.08 34.89 -27.52
N GLY A 5 0.32 33.58 -27.64
CA GLY A 5 -0.68 32.49 -27.54
C GLY A 5 -1.92 32.45 -28.45
N LYS A 6 -2.14 33.41 -29.35
CA LYS A 6 -3.32 33.45 -30.23
C LYS A 6 -2.88 33.22 -31.67
N ASP A 7 -2.63 31.95 -32.05
CA ASP A 7 -2.90 31.46 -33.43
C ASP A 7 -2.40 30.05 -33.79
N ILE A 8 -1.95 29.22 -32.86
CA ILE A 8 -1.48 27.87 -33.25
C ILE A 8 -2.58 26.96 -33.85
N TRP A 9 -3.85 27.39 -33.81
CA TRP A 9 -5.01 26.62 -34.29
C TRP A 9 -5.72 27.28 -35.48
N ARG A 10 -5.12 28.30 -36.13
CA ARG A 10 -5.69 28.94 -37.32
C ARG A 10 -5.74 27.95 -38.49
N GLY A 11 -6.95 27.46 -38.79
CA GLY A 11 -7.20 26.49 -39.87
C GLY A 11 -8.03 25.28 -39.44
N LEU A 12 -8.25 25.07 -38.14
CA LEU A 12 -9.12 24.01 -37.65
C LEU A 12 -10.57 24.48 -37.54
N GLN A 13 -11.52 23.58 -37.80
CA GLN A 13 -12.95 23.88 -37.63
C GLN A 13 -13.24 24.25 -36.16
N PRO A 14 -14.14 25.21 -35.90
CA PRO A 14 -14.47 25.64 -34.54
C PRO A 14 -14.91 24.49 -33.62
N ALA A 15 -15.68 23.54 -34.15
CA ALA A 15 -16.11 22.35 -33.42
C ALA A 15 -14.93 21.43 -33.02
N ALA A 16 -13.93 21.29 -33.90
CA ALA A 16 -12.72 20.53 -33.60
C ALA A 16 -11.87 21.25 -32.55
N VAL A 17 -11.69 22.57 -32.66
CA VAL A 17 -10.98 23.37 -31.65
C VAL A 17 -11.67 23.30 -30.28
N ALA A 18 -13.00 23.34 -30.25
CA ALA A 18 -13.77 23.18 -29.02
C ALA A 18 -13.65 21.78 -28.40
N ALA A 19 -13.38 20.76 -29.22
CA ALA A 19 -13.15 19.38 -28.77
C ALA A 19 -11.69 19.09 -28.37
N LEU A 20 -10.74 19.97 -28.71
CA LEU A 20 -9.33 19.83 -28.34
C LEU A 20 -9.16 20.17 -26.85
N SER A 21 -9.01 19.13 -26.02
CA SER A 21 -8.47 19.30 -24.67
C SER A 21 -6.96 19.11 -24.69
N THR A 22 -6.22 19.95 -23.96
CA THR A 22 -4.80 19.69 -23.71
C THR A 22 -4.69 18.39 -22.93
N ARG A 23 -3.99 17.41 -23.48
CA ARG A 23 -3.76 16.12 -22.81
C ARG A 23 -3.10 16.40 -21.46
N ASP A 24 -3.79 16.09 -20.37
CA ASP A 24 -3.26 16.27 -19.04
C ASP A 24 -2.23 15.19 -18.74
N TYR A 25 -0.95 15.57 -18.71
CA TYR A 25 0.17 14.71 -18.34
C TYR A 25 0.40 14.65 -16.82
N ARG A 26 -0.44 15.30 -16.01
CA ARG A 26 -0.35 15.18 -14.56
C ARG A 26 -0.65 13.74 -14.18
N ALA A 27 0.30 13.13 -13.47
CA ALA A 27 0.08 11.81 -12.88
C ALA A 27 -1.24 11.84 -12.08
N PRO A 28 -2.14 10.86 -12.25
CA PRO A 28 -3.36 10.82 -11.47
C PRO A 28 -3.04 10.89 -9.97
N ALA A 29 -3.99 11.39 -9.16
CA ALA A 29 -3.82 11.44 -7.71
C ALA A 29 -3.29 10.10 -7.17
N LEU A 30 -2.38 10.14 -6.19
CA LEU A 30 -1.67 8.96 -5.69
C LEU A 30 -2.61 7.79 -5.36
N ALA A 31 -3.78 8.08 -4.78
CA ALA A 31 -4.83 7.12 -4.49
C ALA A 31 -5.32 6.36 -5.74
N LYS A 32 -5.57 7.05 -6.85
CA LYS A 32 -6.01 6.45 -8.12
C LYS A 32 -4.93 5.58 -8.74
N ARG A 33 -3.66 5.97 -8.60
CA ARG A 33 -2.52 5.18 -9.07
C ARG A 33 -2.33 3.91 -8.23
N LEU A 34 -2.36 4.06 -6.91
CA LEU A 34 -2.23 2.92 -5.98
C LEU A 34 -3.37 1.91 -6.15
N ALA A 35 -4.60 2.36 -6.42
CA ALA A 35 -5.74 1.47 -6.67
C ALA A 35 -5.69 0.71 -8.02
N GLY A 36 -4.81 1.09 -8.94
CA GLY A 36 -4.78 0.56 -10.30
C GLY A 36 -3.39 0.14 -10.76
N GLY A 37 -2.61 1.08 -11.29
CA GLY A 37 -1.33 0.82 -11.97
C GLY A 37 -0.12 0.62 -11.05
N GLY A 38 -0.29 0.66 -9.73
CA GLY A 38 0.79 0.52 -8.77
C GLY A 38 1.61 1.81 -8.57
N VAL A 39 2.37 1.84 -7.47
CA VAL A 39 3.23 2.95 -7.07
C VAL A 39 4.46 2.42 -6.35
N GLU A 40 5.55 3.19 -6.39
CA GLU A 40 6.75 2.87 -5.61
C GLU A 40 6.47 2.99 -4.12
N ALA A 41 6.96 2.05 -3.31
CA ALA A 41 6.72 2.03 -1.87
C ALA A 41 7.15 3.33 -1.17
N GLY A 42 8.23 3.96 -1.63
CA GLY A 42 8.69 5.26 -1.11
C GLY A 42 7.67 6.39 -1.28
N GLN A 43 6.82 6.34 -2.31
CA GLN A 43 5.74 7.30 -2.51
C GLN A 43 4.63 7.11 -1.46
N ILE A 44 4.39 5.86 -1.04
CA ILE A 44 3.41 5.54 -0.01
C ILE A 44 3.93 5.99 1.37
N VAL A 45 5.17 5.66 1.71
CA VAL A 45 5.79 6.01 2.99
C VAL A 45 5.87 7.53 3.18
N SER A 46 6.09 8.28 2.10
CA SER A 46 6.18 9.74 2.15
C SER A 46 4.81 10.44 2.10
N ALA A 47 3.73 9.71 1.80
CA ALA A 47 2.40 10.30 1.67
C ALA A 47 1.72 10.46 3.03
N ASN A 48 0.86 11.47 3.14
CA ASN A 48 -0.08 11.55 4.26
C ASN A 48 -1.07 10.38 4.18
N ARG A 49 -0.96 9.41 5.08
CA ARG A 49 -1.80 8.20 5.13
C ARG A 49 -3.30 8.49 5.03
N ARG A 50 -3.78 9.63 5.55
CA ARG A 50 -5.20 10.03 5.49
C ARG A 50 -5.68 10.29 4.06
N SER A 51 -4.83 10.78 3.16
CA SER A 51 -5.21 11.00 1.76
C SER A 51 -5.40 9.70 0.97
N LEU A 52 -4.95 8.57 1.52
CA LEU A 52 -5.10 7.24 0.95
C LEU A 52 -6.20 6.42 1.64
N ALA A 53 -6.94 7.00 2.59
CA ALA A 53 -7.88 6.25 3.45
C ALA A 53 -8.91 5.43 2.65
N ALA A 54 -9.49 6.01 1.60
CA ALA A 54 -10.56 5.38 0.82
C ALA A 54 -10.12 4.13 0.03
N ILE A 55 -8.83 3.98 -0.28
CA ILE A 55 -8.31 2.90 -1.11
C ILE A 55 -7.40 1.94 -0.34
N TRP A 56 -7.20 2.21 0.95
CA TRP A 56 -6.25 1.44 1.75
C TRP A 56 -6.91 0.25 2.41
N ILE A 57 -6.23 -0.89 2.36
CA ILE A 57 -6.66 -2.13 2.99
C ILE A 57 -6.50 -2.01 4.52
N PRO A 58 -7.58 -2.02 5.32
CA PRO A 58 -7.47 -1.91 6.77
C PRO A 58 -6.54 -2.97 7.38
N GLY A 59 -5.61 -2.57 8.24
CA GLY A 59 -4.64 -3.47 8.89
C GLY A 59 -3.35 -3.70 8.10
N VAL A 60 -3.24 -3.24 6.86
CA VAL A 60 -1.97 -3.22 6.13
C VAL A 60 -1.15 -2.00 6.57
N GLU A 61 0.12 -2.21 6.89
CA GLU A 61 1.08 -1.14 7.18
C GLU A 61 2.29 -1.23 6.25
N ILE A 62 2.80 -0.08 5.82
CA ILE A 62 4.00 0.03 4.99
C ILE A 62 4.93 1.02 5.68
N PHE A 63 6.15 0.58 5.99
CA PHE A 63 7.13 1.39 6.70
C PHE A 63 8.53 1.18 6.13
N ALA A 64 9.36 2.21 6.28
CA ALA A 64 10.78 2.14 5.94
C ALA A 64 11.57 1.55 7.11
N ARG A 65 12.57 0.73 6.78
CA ARG A 65 13.55 0.23 7.75
C ARG A 65 14.63 1.28 8.01
N ALA A 66 15.20 1.29 9.21
CA ALA A 66 16.32 2.17 9.50
C ALA A 66 17.58 1.65 8.78
N ILE A 67 18.28 2.55 8.07
CA ILE A 67 19.55 2.26 7.40
C ILE A 67 20.62 3.20 7.95
N HIS A 68 21.66 2.62 8.51
CA HIS A 68 22.82 3.32 9.05
C HIS A 68 23.99 3.14 8.11
N VAL A 69 24.50 4.25 7.58
CA VAL A 69 25.68 4.23 6.70
C VAL A 69 26.92 4.08 7.56
N GLN A 70 27.71 3.04 7.28
CA GLN A 70 29.00 2.81 7.92
C GLN A 70 30.11 3.10 6.92
N ARG A 71 30.77 4.25 7.09
CA ARG A 71 31.89 4.67 6.23
C ARG A 71 32.91 3.53 6.10
N GLN A 72 33.29 3.18 4.87
CA GLN A 72 34.20 2.08 4.52
C GLN A 72 33.72 0.64 4.84
N ARG A 73 32.54 0.46 5.44
CA ARG A 73 32.01 -0.87 5.82
C ARG A 73 30.66 -1.21 5.18
N GLY A 74 30.04 -0.24 4.51
CA GLY A 74 28.77 -0.41 3.80
C GLY A 74 27.57 0.11 4.60
N LEU A 75 26.51 -0.68 4.66
CA LEU A 75 25.23 -0.30 5.27
C LEU A 75 24.82 -1.32 6.32
N PHE A 76 24.34 -0.85 7.46
CA PHE A 76 23.66 -1.66 8.46
C PHE A 76 22.17 -1.32 8.46
N GLY A 77 21.32 -2.31 8.19
CA GLY A 77 19.87 -2.12 8.15
C GLY A 77 19.19 -2.83 9.31
N GLU A 78 18.45 -2.09 10.13
CA GLU A 78 17.59 -2.69 11.15
C GLU A 78 16.23 -2.98 10.51
N LEU A 79 15.86 -4.26 10.39
CA LEU A 79 14.57 -4.64 9.80
C LEU A 79 13.40 -4.06 10.61
N ALA A 80 13.39 -4.35 11.92
CA ALA A 80 12.47 -3.77 12.88
C ALA A 80 12.98 -4.02 14.31
N ARG A 81 12.38 -3.30 15.28
CA ARG A 81 12.53 -3.56 16.72
C ARG A 81 11.16 -3.94 17.28
N ARG A 82 11.14 -4.85 18.25
CA ARG A 82 9.91 -5.44 18.80
C ARG A 82 8.97 -4.39 19.38
N ASP A 83 9.53 -3.50 20.19
CA ASP A 83 8.76 -2.56 21.00
C ASP A 83 8.82 -1.12 20.47
N GLU A 84 9.34 -0.92 19.25
CA GLU A 84 9.44 0.40 18.62
C GLU A 84 8.79 0.42 17.23
N GLY A 85 8.52 1.62 16.73
CA GLY A 85 7.99 1.84 15.39
C GLY A 85 6.61 1.20 15.18
N VAL A 86 6.37 0.75 13.94
CA VAL A 86 5.06 0.17 13.55
C VAL A 86 4.77 -1.13 14.29
N LEU A 87 5.75 -2.03 14.43
CA LEU A 87 5.54 -3.32 15.10
C LEU A 87 5.22 -3.14 16.60
N GLY A 88 5.94 -2.26 17.29
CA GLY A 88 5.64 -1.92 18.68
C GLY A 88 4.25 -1.28 18.86
N SER A 89 3.88 -0.36 17.96
CA SER A 89 2.56 0.28 17.97
C SER A 89 1.42 -0.72 17.75
N LEU A 90 1.66 -1.72 16.89
CA LEU A 90 0.72 -2.82 16.66
C LEU A 90 0.74 -3.85 17.79
N LYS A 91 1.76 -3.88 18.66
CA LYS A 91 2.03 -4.98 19.60
C LYS A 91 2.17 -6.33 18.89
N PHE A 92 2.79 -6.32 17.71
CA PHE A 92 2.98 -7.48 16.86
C PHE A 92 4.46 -7.85 16.79
N TRP A 93 4.77 -9.14 16.99
CA TRP A 93 6.11 -9.68 16.74
C TRP A 93 6.03 -11.04 16.05
N PRO A 94 6.73 -11.26 14.93
CA PRO A 94 6.68 -12.53 14.23
C PRO A 94 7.27 -13.67 15.07
N LYS A 95 6.53 -14.77 15.17
CA LYS A 95 6.97 -15.99 15.86
C LYS A 95 7.81 -16.92 14.99
N GLN A 96 7.68 -16.79 13.68
CA GLN A 96 8.39 -17.60 12.69
C GLN A 96 9.09 -16.68 11.69
N TRP A 97 10.28 -17.10 11.28
CA TRP A 97 11.09 -16.42 10.27
C TRP A 97 11.34 -17.35 9.11
N ALA A 98 11.17 -16.83 7.89
CA ALA A 98 11.45 -17.54 6.65
C ALA A 98 12.09 -16.57 5.66
N THR A 99 12.91 -17.11 4.75
CA THR A 99 13.54 -16.35 3.67
C THR A 99 13.35 -17.06 2.35
N ALA A 100 13.28 -16.30 1.26
CA ALA A 100 13.18 -16.82 -0.09
C ALA A 100 14.00 -15.96 -1.05
N ARG A 101 14.70 -16.63 -1.97
CA ARG A 101 15.34 -15.98 -3.13
C ARG A 101 14.45 -16.23 -4.34
N MET A 102 13.96 -15.15 -4.95
CA MET A 102 13.18 -15.20 -6.18
C MET A 102 14.03 -14.72 -7.35
N PHE A 103 13.80 -15.30 -8.52
CA PHE A 103 14.47 -14.90 -9.76
C PHE A 103 13.56 -13.98 -10.58
N ALA A 104 14.14 -13.23 -11.52
CA ALA A 104 13.36 -12.39 -12.42
C ALA A 104 12.27 -13.23 -13.12
N ASN A 105 11.10 -12.63 -13.33
CA ASN A 105 9.93 -13.25 -13.96
C ASN A 105 9.34 -14.44 -13.17
N THR A 106 9.57 -14.51 -11.85
CA THR A 106 8.88 -15.47 -10.97
C THR A 106 7.83 -14.76 -10.10
N ALA A 107 6.77 -15.47 -9.75
CA ALA A 107 5.70 -14.97 -8.89
C ALA A 107 5.40 -15.98 -7.76
N LYS A 108 4.91 -15.48 -6.63
CA LYS A 108 4.48 -16.28 -5.48
C LYS A 108 3.19 -15.67 -4.92
N GLY A 109 2.10 -16.42 -4.94
CA GLY A 109 0.80 -15.98 -4.43
C GLY A 109 -0.37 -16.66 -5.16
N PHE A 110 -1.62 -16.28 -4.88
CA PHE A 110 -2.03 -15.54 -3.68
C PHE A 110 -2.09 -16.51 -2.50
N HIS A 111 -1.52 -16.12 -1.37
CA HIS A 111 -1.64 -16.87 -0.12
C HIS A 111 -2.47 -16.05 0.85
N VAL A 112 -3.43 -16.69 1.50
CA VAL A 112 -4.24 -16.09 2.54
C VAL A 112 -4.34 -17.07 3.70
N HIS A 113 -4.13 -16.56 4.91
CA HIS A 113 -4.51 -17.24 6.12
C HIS A 113 -5.89 -16.71 6.52
N PRO A 114 -6.92 -17.57 6.64
CA PRO A 114 -8.23 -17.12 7.04
C PRO A 114 -8.15 -16.35 8.37
N PRO A 115 -8.83 -15.19 8.48
CA PRO A 115 -8.87 -14.45 9.73
C PRO A 115 -9.60 -15.28 10.80
N PHE A 116 -9.31 -15.01 12.07
CA PHE A 116 -10.00 -15.68 13.15
C PHE A 116 -11.45 -15.16 13.22
N VAL A 117 -12.41 -16.08 13.19
CA VAL A 117 -13.84 -15.79 13.45
C VAL A 117 -14.26 -16.70 14.61
N PRO A 118 -14.74 -16.14 15.74
CA PRO A 118 -15.25 -16.94 16.85
C PRO A 118 -16.39 -17.85 16.42
N GLU A 119 -16.51 -19.00 17.08
CA GLU A 119 -17.62 -19.92 16.86
C GLU A 119 -18.97 -19.22 17.11
N GLY A 120 -19.91 -19.40 16.19
CA GLY A 120 -21.25 -18.80 16.28
C GLY A 120 -21.35 -17.32 15.90
N GLU A 121 -20.25 -16.64 15.56
CA GLU A 121 -20.28 -15.26 15.06
C GLU A 121 -20.49 -15.21 13.54
N ASP A 122 -21.23 -14.19 13.07
CA ASP A 122 -21.36 -13.88 11.64
C ASP A 122 -20.03 -13.28 11.12
N PRO A 123 -19.39 -13.88 10.09
CA PRO A 123 -18.09 -13.43 9.60
C PRO A 123 -18.08 -11.95 9.18
N ALA A 124 -19.08 -11.50 8.41
CA ALA A 124 -19.13 -10.13 7.90
C ALA A 124 -19.32 -9.10 9.03
N LYS A 125 -20.15 -9.41 10.03
CA LYS A 125 -20.36 -8.56 11.22
C LYS A 125 -19.11 -8.55 12.09
N TRP A 126 -18.48 -9.70 12.32
CA TRP A 126 -17.23 -9.83 13.08
C TRP A 126 -16.11 -9.01 12.44
N LEU A 127 -15.84 -9.21 11.15
CA LEU A 127 -14.77 -8.54 10.42
C LEU A 127 -15.01 -7.03 10.28
N ARG A 128 -16.25 -6.60 10.04
CA ARG A 128 -16.59 -5.17 10.07
C ARG A 128 -16.27 -4.57 11.43
N ARG A 129 -16.80 -5.15 12.51
CA ARG A 129 -16.53 -4.68 13.89
C ARG A 129 -15.03 -4.56 14.15
N ARG A 130 -14.25 -5.54 13.68
CA ARG A 130 -12.80 -5.59 13.86
C ARG A 130 -12.05 -4.50 13.08
N PHE A 131 -12.48 -4.14 11.87
CA PHE A 131 -11.68 -3.31 10.94
C PHE A 131 -12.31 -1.97 10.51
N SER A 132 -13.55 -1.65 10.87
CA SER A 132 -14.26 -0.42 10.43
C SER A 132 -14.28 0.75 11.44
N GLY A 133 -13.44 0.69 12.49
CA GLY A 133 -12.94 1.91 13.15
C GLY A 133 -13.72 2.49 14.34
N ARG A 134 -14.77 1.85 14.87
CA ARG A 134 -15.42 2.29 16.13
C ARG A 134 -15.04 1.49 17.37
N ALA A 135 -14.69 0.22 17.19
CA ALA A 135 -14.17 -0.63 18.25
C ALA A 135 -13.01 -1.42 17.65
N ASN A 136 -11.80 -0.87 17.69
CA ASN A 136 -10.61 -1.65 17.40
C ASN A 136 -10.44 -2.70 18.52
N VAL A 137 -11.22 -3.79 18.46
CA VAL A 137 -10.95 -5.00 19.24
C VAL A 137 -9.48 -5.33 18.97
N ALA A 138 -8.63 -5.50 19.97
CA ALA A 138 -7.20 -5.71 19.70
C ALA A 138 -6.97 -6.94 18.78
N SER A 139 -5.91 -6.93 17.97
CA SER A 139 -5.58 -8.08 17.11
C SER A 139 -5.25 -9.27 17.99
N ASN A 140 -5.81 -10.42 17.67
CA ASN A 140 -5.39 -11.66 18.30
C ASN A 140 -4.29 -12.30 17.45
N TYR A 141 -3.07 -11.76 17.54
CA TYR A 141 -1.90 -12.32 16.85
C TYR A 141 -1.53 -13.74 17.29
N GLU A 142 -2.14 -14.24 18.37
CA GLU A 142 -1.97 -15.62 18.82
C GLU A 142 -2.86 -16.59 18.05
N ALA A 143 -4.06 -16.16 17.65
CA ALA A 143 -5.03 -16.97 16.91
C ALA A 143 -4.98 -16.77 15.39
N GLU A 144 -4.22 -15.78 14.92
CA GLU A 144 -4.14 -15.40 13.52
C GLU A 144 -2.71 -15.44 13.01
N GLN A 145 -2.52 -15.82 11.75
CA GLN A 145 -1.23 -15.70 11.11
C GLN A 145 -1.11 -14.35 10.41
N TRP A 146 -0.19 -13.53 10.91
CA TRP A 146 0.16 -12.22 10.35
C TRP A 146 1.59 -12.24 9.83
N ASP A 147 1.79 -11.64 8.66
CA ASP A 147 3.11 -11.56 8.02
C ASP A 147 3.66 -10.14 8.09
N VAL A 148 4.96 -10.03 8.40
CA VAL A 148 5.77 -8.85 8.11
C VAL A 148 6.86 -9.25 7.13
N MET A 149 6.94 -8.53 6.01
CA MET A 149 7.86 -8.86 4.92
C MET A 149 8.92 -7.78 4.76
N PHE A 150 10.17 -8.21 4.61
CA PHE A 150 11.30 -7.33 4.34
C PHE A 150 11.95 -7.70 3.01
N PHE A 151 12.12 -6.73 2.14
CA PHE A 151 12.86 -6.89 0.88
C PHE A 151 14.29 -6.38 1.07
N VAL A 152 15.22 -7.33 1.20
CA VAL A 152 16.63 -7.06 1.51
C VAL A 152 17.39 -6.66 0.24
N GLN A 153 17.10 -7.30 -0.89
CA GLN A 153 17.77 -7.07 -2.17
C GLN A 153 16.82 -7.27 -3.35
N GLY A 154 17.03 -6.48 -4.41
CA GLY A 154 16.28 -6.59 -5.67
C GLY A 154 15.09 -5.64 -5.75
N ARG A 155 14.24 -5.87 -6.75
CA ARG A 155 12.98 -5.17 -6.96
C ARG A 155 11.87 -6.20 -6.99
N VAL A 156 10.74 -5.86 -6.39
CA VAL A 156 9.56 -6.72 -6.33
C VAL A 156 8.33 -5.86 -6.58
N GLU A 157 7.35 -6.44 -7.26
CA GLU A 157 6.00 -5.91 -7.29
C GLU A 157 5.16 -6.64 -6.24
N MET A 158 4.51 -5.89 -5.37
CA MET A 158 3.64 -6.43 -4.33
C MET A 158 2.19 -6.14 -4.68
N ILE A 159 1.38 -7.18 -4.82
CA ILE A 159 -0.05 -7.10 -5.10
C ILE A 159 -0.79 -7.62 -3.87
N LEU A 160 -1.58 -6.75 -3.24
CA LEU A 160 -2.43 -7.10 -2.10
C LEU A 160 -3.90 -6.98 -2.49
N ARG A 161 -4.71 -7.93 -2.03
CA ARG A 161 -6.16 -7.92 -2.22
C ARG A 161 -6.85 -8.10 -0.89
N ASP A 162 -7.79 -7.21 -0.59
CA ASP A 162 -8.69 -7.42 0.53
C ASP A 162 -9.75 -8.44 0.14
N VAL A 163 -9.78 -9.57 0.85
CA VAL A 163 -10.71 -10.68 0.63
C VAL A 163 -11.71 -10.85 1.78
N ARG A 164 -11.70 -9.93 2.75
CA ARG A 164 -12.60 -9.98 3.91
C ARG A 164 -14.02 -9.63 3.50
N GLU A 165 -14.95 -10.44 3.99
CA GLU A 165 -16.37 -10.22 3.76
C GLU A 165 -16.89 -8.99 4.51
N GLY A 166 -17.76 -8.21 3.87
CA GLY A 166 -18.41 -7.05 4.48
C GLY A 166 -17.55 -5.78 4.58
N LEU A 167 -16.30 -5.78 4.11
CA LEU A 167 -15.44 -4.59 4.05
C LEU A 167 -15.38 -3.90 2.68
N SER A 168 -16.10 -4.43 1.68
CA SER A 168 -16.23 -3.77 0.37
C SER A 168 -17.00 -2.44 0.52
N GLY A 169 -16.28 -1.33 0.38
CA GLY A 169 -16.73 0.03 0.05
C GLY A 169 -18.06 0.51 0.63
N SER A 170 -17.99 1.29 1.71
CA SER A 170 -18.91 2.42 1.93
C SER A 170 -18.48 3.62 1.11
#